data_AF-A0AAD1WBN3-F1
#
_entry.id   AF-A0AAD1WBN3-F1
#
_cell.length_a   1.000
_cell.length_b   1.000
_cell.length_c   1.000
_cell.angle_alpha   90.00
_cell.angle_beta   90.00
_cell.angle_gamma   90.00
#
_symmetry.space_group_name_H-M   'P 1'
#
loop_
_entity.id
_entity.type
_entity.pdbx_description
1 polymer ?
#
loop_
_entity_poly.entity_id
_entity_poly.type
_entity_poly.pdbx_seq_one_letter_code
_entity_poly.pdbx_strand_id
1 'polypeptide(L)'
;MIQRTRHFQPVKLCFFHNYVNLQHNSVEESSFGSRYKQILEKLKDQDLSLVEAYKENEDLQIKLEATREAGSGAIRDATRKLYENYSKKSEDLRSNHKAEQQVLRAAVAEHEETFKKSVEKLHNVAEKIEEKHGRIVELENLMKRMEEEKLGLLEKQWLLENEISRRMLNPGKNGCVNVQIELCTTQEQITHLQHLMMAQHQSLGTLIQEREELKNRLQEQDDTIENLREKINLLESQNKELKGKVEKVGNKTQKISKGTSVKESMLDTMSPYFMLRNTQNKFLKGTEKT
;
A
#
# COMPACT_ATOMS: atom_id res chain seq x y z
N MET A 1 60.77 -0.01 2.00
CA MET A 1 62.11 0.06 2.63
C MET A 1 62.02 -0.37 4.09
N ILE A 2 62.18 -1.66 4.39
CA ILE A 2 62.76 -2.17 5.66
C ILE A 2 63.42 -3.51 5.28
N GLN A 3 64.72 -3.46 5.01
CA GLN A 3 65.57 -4.63 4.81
C GLN A 3 65.86 -5.25 6.19
N ARG A 4 65.52 -6.53 6.40
CA ARG A 4 66.05 -7.33 7.51
C ARG A 4 67.04 -8.35 6.96
N THR A 5 68.25 -7.86 6.69
CA THR A 5 69.46 -8.66 6.58
C THR A 5 69.73 -9.35 7.92
N ARG A 6 69.51 -10.66 8.00
CA ARG A 6 70.07 -11.47 9.08
C ARG A 6 71.52 -11.79 8.73
N HIS A 7 72.44 -11.16 9.45
CA HIS A 7 73.84 -11.53 9.49
C HIS A 7 73.98 -12.97 9.97
N PHE A 8 74.36 -13.87 9.07
CA PHE A 8 74.90 -15.17 9.43
C PHE A 8 76.34 -14.95 9.87
N GLN A 9 76.64 -15.09 11.17
CA GLN A 9 78.02 -15.15 11.65
C GLN A 9 78.58 -16.53 11.32
N PRO A 10 79.70 -16.65 10.59
CA PRO A 10 80.36 -17.93 10.39
C PRO A 10 81.09 -18.29 11.69
N VAL A 11 80.67 -19.37 12.34
CA VAL A 11 81.43 -19.97 13.44
C VAL A 11 82.73 -20.52 12.84
N LYS A 12 83.85 -19.88 13.18
CA LYS A 12 85.19 -20.30 12.77
C LYS A 12 85.47 -21.72 13.27
N LEU A 13 85.63 -22.63 12.31
CA LEU A 13 86.12 -24.00 12.51
C LEU A 13 87.65 -23.91 12.61
N CYS A 14 88.20 -23.95 13.82
CA CYS A 14 89.65 -24.09 14.02
C CYS A 14 90.06 -25.54 13.73
N PHE A 15 90.40 -25.82 12.48
CA PHE A 15 91.21 -26.97 12.08
C PHE A 15 92.67 -26.55 11.97
N PHE A 16 93.53 -27.00 12.89
CA PHE A 16 94.97 -27.28 12.67
C PHE A 16 95.44 -28.12 13.87
N HIS A 17 95.50 -29.45 13.71
CA HIS A 17 96.74 -30.21 13.47
C HIS A 17 97.66 -30.29 14.69
N ASN A 18 97.52 -31.37 15.46
CA ASN A 18 98.65 -31.99 16.13
C ASN A 18 98.46 -33.51 16.05
N TYR A 19 99.09 -34.09 15.04
CA TYR A 19 99.21 -35.53 14.83
C TYR A 19 100.65 -35.91 15.14
N VAL A 20 100.82 -37.14 15.62
CA VAL A 20 102.06 -37.87 15.92
C VAL A 20 102.38 -37.96 17.42
N ASN A 21 101.84 -39.00 18.06
CA ASN A 21 102.73 -40.10 18.41
C ASN A 21 102.02 -41.45 18.37
N LEU A 22 102.72 -42.39 17.74
CA LEU A 22 102.33 -43.72 17.32
C LEU A 22 102.30 -44.71 18.51
N GLN A 23 101.47 -45.74 18.33
CA GLN A 23 101.56 -47.06 18.93
C GLN A 23 101.09 -47.22 20.38
N HIS A 24 99.79 -47.49 20.54
CA HIS A 24 99.36 -48.72 21.23
C HIS A 24 97.90 -49.08 20.90
N ASN A 25 97.68 -50.35 20.57
CA ASN A 25 96.45 -51.13 20.73
C ASN A 25 95.30 -50.93 19.73
N SER A 26 95.37 -51.75 18.69
CA SER A 26 94.48 -52.00 17.55
C SER A 26 93.10 -52.60 17.87
N VAL A 27 92.38 -52.13 18.90
CA VAL A 27 91.02 -52.64 19.22
C VAL A 27 89.98 -51.53 19.48
N GLU A 28 90.37 -50.26 19.65
CA GLU A 28 89.41 -49.16 19.93
C GLU A 28 89.07 -48.26 18.71
N GLU A 29 89.83 -48.30 17.62
CA GLU A 29 89.58 -47.52 16.39
C GLU A 29 88.29 -47.94 15.65
N SER A 30 87.87 -49.20 15.74
CA SER A 30 86.64 -49.68 15.09
C SER A 30 85.36 -49.15 15.76
N SER A 31 85.41 -48.87 17.07
CA SER A 31 84.29 -48.41 17.90
C SER A 31 84.02 -46.91 17.75
N PHE A 32 85.07 -46.11 17.52
CA PHE A 32 84.95 -44.66 17.34
C PHE A 32 84.55 -44.29 15.90
N GLY A 33 85.14 -44.95 14.90
CA GLY A 33 84.77 -44.78 13.50
C GLY A 33 83.31 -45.16 13.21
N SER A 34 82.82 -46.24 13.82
CA SER A 34 81.42 -46.68 13.71
C SER A 34 80.43 -45.67 14.33
N ARG A 35 80.75 -45.14 15.52
CA ARG A 35 79.93 -44.10 16.18
C ARG A 35 79.89 -42.79 15.39
N TYR A 36 81.03 -42.35 14.86
CA TYR A 36 81.09 -41.15 14.02
C TYR A 36 80.25 -41.30 12.74
N LYS A 37 80.35 -42.45 12.08
CA LYS A 37 79.52 -42.79 10.92
C LYS A 37 78.02 -42.79 11.26
N GLN A 38 77.63 -43.37 12.40
CA GLN A 38 76.24 -43.39 12.85
C GLN A 38 75.70 -42.00 13.19
N ILE A 39 76.52 -41.10 13.73
CA ILE A 39 76.13 -39.70 13.98
C ILE A 39 75.94 -38.95 12.66
N LEU A 40 76.84 -39.15 11.68
CA LEU A 40 76.71 -38.54 10.35
C LEU A 40 75.47 -39.03 9.59
N GLU A 41 75.15 -40.32 9.68
CA GLU A 41 73.93 -40.89 9.10
C GLU A 41 72.68 -40.23 9.72
N LYS A 42 72.62 -40.18 11.06
CA LYS A 42 71.52 -39.51 11.79
C LYS A 42 71.41 -38.03 11.45
N LEU A 43 72.53 -37.33 11.25
CA LEU A 43 72.53 -35.91 10.90
C LEU A 43 72.00 -35.70 9.48
N LYS A 44 72.36 -36.57 8.53
CA LYS A 44 71.79 -36.58 7.18
C LYS A 44 70.28 -36.87 7.19
N ASP A 45 69.83 -37.83 8.00
CA ASP A 45 68.41 -38.16 8.14
C ASP A 45 67.64 -36.97 8.76
N GLN A 46 68.24 -36.29 9.75
CA GLN A 46 67.69 -35.08 10.34
C GLN A 46 67.61 -33.93 9.33
N ASP A 47 68.63 -33.72 8.51
CA ASP A 47 68.63 -32.69 7.46
C ASP A 47 67.57 -32.97 6.38
N LEU A 48 67.42 -34.24 5.97
CA LEU A 48 66.36 -34.66 5.05
C LEU A 48 64.96 -34.41 5.66
N SER A 49 64.76 -34.80 6.92
CA SER A 49 63.50 -34.57 7.64
C SER A 49 63.18 -33.08 7.80
N LEU A 50 64.19 -32.23 8.04
CA LEU A 50 64.02 -30.78 8.10
C LEU A 50 63.58 -30.21 6.75
N VAL A 51 64.20 -30.64 5.64
CA VAL A 51 63.82 -30.18 4.29
C VAL A 51 62.38 -30.57 3.95
N GLU A 52 61.96 -31.78 4.31
CA GLU A 52 60.56 -32.23 4.14
C GLU A 52 59.60 -31.38 4.97
N ALA A 53 59.92 -31.11 6.24
CA ALA A 53 59.12 -30.26 7.11
C ALA A 53 59.05 -28.79 6.61
N TYR A 54 60.11 -28.27 5.98
CA TYR A 54 60.08 -26.94 5.37
C TYR A 54 59.13 -26.89 4.17
N LYS A 55 59.17 -27.90 3.30
CA LYS A 55 58.23 -28.00 2.16
C LYS A 55 56.78 -28.12 2.62
N GLU A 56 56.52 -28.95 3.63
CA GLU A 56 55.18 -29.09 4.20
C GLU A 56 54.67 -27.77 4.79
N ASN A 57 55.53 -27.02 5.49
CA ASN A 57 55.16 -25.70 6.02
C ASN A 57 54.83 -24.68 4.91
N GLU A 58 55.58 -24.68 3.80
CA GLU A 58 55.27 -23.84 2.64
C GLU A 58 53.90 -24.20 2.04
N ASP A 59 53.63 -25.49 1.85
CA ASP A 59 52.34 -25.99 1.33
C ASP A 59 51.17 -25.62 2.26
N LEU A 60 51.35 -25.75 3.57
CA LEU A 60 50.35 -25.37 4.57
C LEU A 60 50.09 -23.86 4.55
N GLN A 61 51.13 -23.04 4.38
CA GLN A 61 50.97 -21.60 4.26
C GLN A 61 50.12 -21.23 3.03
N ILE A 62 50.40 -21.85 1.87
CA ILE A 62 49.63 -21.62 0.65
C ILE A 62 48.16 -22.04 0.84
N LYS A 63 47.90 -23.21 1.42
CA LYS A 63 46.53 -23.68 1.71
C LYS A 63 45.79 -22.75 2.68
N LEU A 64 46.49 -22.23 3.69
CA LEU A 64 45.92 -21.30 4.65
C LEU A 64 45.58 -19.95 4.02
N GLU A 65 46.45 -19.42 3.15
CA GLU A 65 46.17 -18.21 2.39
C GLU A 65 45.01 -18.40 1.41
N ALA A 66 44.96 -19.53 0.70
CA ALA A 66 43.88 -19.86 -0.23
C ALA A 66 42.52 -19.99 0.48
N THR A 67 42.47 -20.67 1.64
CA THR A 67 41.23 -20.78 2.43
C THR A 67 40.78 -19.45 3.02
N ARG A 68 41.71 -18.59 3.43
CA ARG A 68 41.40 -17.23 3.87
C ARG A 68 40.82 -16.37 2.75
N GLU A 69 41.43 -16.38 1.57
CA GLU A 69 40.93 -15.61 0.43
C GLU A 69 39.58 -16.15 -0.06
N ALA A 70 39.41 -17.47 -0.15
CA ALA A 70 38.13 -18.09 -0.47
C ALA A 70 37.03 -17.71 0.53
N GLY A 71 37.35 -17.72 1.84
CA GLY A 71 36.42 -17.30 2.89
C GLY A 71 36.02 -15.82 2.80
N SER A 72 36.99 -14.93 2.58
CA SER A 72 36.75 -13.50 2.39
C SER A 72 35.96 -13.22 1.09
N GLY A 73 36.24 -13.95 0.02
CA GLY A 73 35.49 -13.94 -1.23
C GLY A 73 34.02 -14.35 -1.04
N ALA A 74 33.78 -15.46 -0.33
CA ALA A 74 32.43 -15.95 -0.04
C ALA A 74 31.61 -14.94 0.78
N ILE A 75 32.21 -14.31 1.80
CA ILE A 75 31.54 -13.27 2.59
C ILE A 75 31.22 -12.06 1.71
N ARG A 76 32.18 -11.55 0.92
CA ARG A 76 31.94 -10.41 0.02
C ARG A 76 30.81 -10.68 -0.99
N ASP A 77 30.79 -11.88 -1.56
CA ASP A 77 29.73 -12.30 -2.50
C ASP A 77 28.36 -12.39 -1.81
N ALA A 78 28.30 -13.03 -0.63
CA ALA A 78 27.07 -13.13 0.15
C ALA A 78 26.53 -11.75 0.56
N THR A 79 27.40 -10.85 1.05
CA THR A 79 27.04 -9.48 1.41
C THR A 79 26.52 -8.71 0.20
N ARG A 80 27.21 -8.79 -0.95
CA ARG A 80 26.79 -8.13 -2.18
C ARG A 80 25.40 -8.60 -2.62
N LYS A 81 25.19 -9.91 -2.71
CA LYS A 81 23.90 -10.51 -3.10
C LYS A 81 22.77 -10.09 -2.18
N LEU A 82 23.01 -10.02 -0.88
CA LEU A 82 22.04 -9.53 0.09
C LEU A 82 21.67 -8.08 -0.19
N TYR A 83 22.65 -7.18 -0.34
CA TYR A 83 22.40 -5.78 -0.64
C TYR A 83 21.64 -5.57 -1.95
N GLU A 84 22.06 -6.25 -3.03
CA GLU A 84 21.39 -6.19 -4.33
C GLU A 84 19.93 -6.65 -4.23
N ASN A 85 19.68 -7.77 -3.53
CA ASN A 85 18.33 -8.30 -3.35
C ASN A 85 17.44 -7.33 -2.55
N TYR A 86 17.92 -6.81 -1.42
CA TYR A 86 17.18 -5.85 -0.60
C TYR A 86 16.93 -4.54 -1.35
N SER A 87 17.93 -4.02 -2.05
CA SER A 87 17.81 -2.79 -2.85
C SER A 87 16.77 -2.96 -3.94
N LYS A 88 16.86 -4.04 -4.72
CA LYS A 88 15.90 -4.35 -5.78
C LYS A 88 14.48 -4.50 -5.22
N LYS A 89 14.31 -5.29 -4.15
CA LYS A 89 13.00 -5.50 -3.53
C LYS A 89 12.39 -4.21 -2.99
N SER A 90 13.20 -3.33 -2.41
CA SER A 90 12.74 -2.01 -1.94
C SER A 90 12.33 -1.10 -3.10
N GLU A 91 13.06 -1.12 -4.21
CA GLU A 91 12.76 -0.31 -5.39
C GLU A 91 11.49 -0.80 -6.09
N ASP A 92 11.34 -2.12 -6.28
CA ASP A 92 10.14 -2.75 -6.81
C ASP A 92 8.91 -2.40 -5.97
N LEU A 93 9.01 -2.50 -4.63
CA LEU A 93 7.91 -2.16 -3.73
C LEU A 93 7.55 -0.66 -3.80
N ARG A 94 8.55 0.23 -3.87
CA ARG A 94 8.33 1.67 -4.02
C ARG A 94 7.68 2.01 -5.35
N SER A 95 8.11 1.36 -6.43
CA SER A 95 7.54 1.53 -7.78
C SER A 95 6.08 1.08 -7.80
N ASN A 96 5.79 -0.12 -7.28
CA ASN A 96 4.44 -0.66 -7.18
C ASN A 96 3.53 0.26 -6.35
N HIS A 97 3.99 0.72 -5.18
CA HIS A 97 3.21 1.64 -4.35
C HIS A 97 2.89 2.96 -5.07
N LYS A 98 3.84 3.49 -5.85
CA LYS A 98 3.62 4.71 -6.64
C LYS A 98 2.60 4.47 -7.76
N ALA A 99 2.66 3.31 -8.43
CA ALA A 99 1.68 2.92 -9.44
C ALA A 99 0.27 2.74 -8.83
N GLU A 100 0.15 2.04 -7.70
CA GLU A 100 -1.10 1.91 -6.95
C GLU A 100 -1.67 3.28 -6.55
N GLN A 101 -0.83 4.20 -6.07
CA GLN A 101 -1.25 5.55 -5.74
C GLN A 101 -1.78 6.31 -6.96
N GLN A 102 -1.17 6.14 -8.13
CA GLN A 102 -1.66 6.76 -9.38
C GLN A 102 -3.01 6.18 -9.79
N VAL A 103 -3.19 4.86 -9.74
CA VAL A 103 -4.46 4.18 -10.02
C VAL A 103 -5.55 4.67 -9.08
N LEU A 104 -5.27 4.73 -7.78
CA LEU A 104 -6.23 5.23 -6.79
C LEU A 104 -6.60 6.70 -7.03
N ARG A 105 -5.63 7.55 -7.40
CA ARG A 105 -5.92 8.96 -7.74
C ARG A 105 -6.81 9.08 -8.98
N ALA A 106 -6.55 8.28 -10.01
CA ALA A 106 -7.38 8.25 -11.21
C ALA A 106 -8.81 7.79 -10.90
N ALA A 107 -8.96 6.72 -10.10
CA ALA A 107 -10.26 6.22 -9.67
C ALA A 107 -11.04 7.24 -8.83
N VAL A 108 -10.37 7.96 -7.93
CA VAL A 108 -10.99 9.04 -7.14
C VAL A 108 -11.51 10.15 -8.06
N ALA A 109 -10.72 10.59 -9.05
CA ALA A 109 -11.13 11.63 -9.98
C ALA A 109 -12.33 11.19 -10.85
N GLU A 110 -12.35 9.95 -11.32
CA GLU A 110 -13.47 9.37 -12.06
C GLU A 110 -14.75 9.29 -11.21
N HIS A 111 -14.61 8.83 -9.96
CA HIS A 111 -15.73 8.79 -9.02
C HIS A 111 -16.25 10.19 -8.68
N GLU A 112 -15.38 11.19 -8.58
CA GLU A 112 -15.78 12.59 -8.34
C GLU A 112 -16.55 13.17 -9.54
N GLU A 113 -16.09 12.92 -10.77
CA GLU A 113 -16.78 13.36 -11.99
C GLU A 113 -18.16 12.70 -12.15
N THR A 114 -18.24 11.39 -11.91
CA THR A 114 -19.51 10.65 -11.98
C THR A 114 -20.48 11.10 -10.89
N PHE A 115 -19.99 11.36 -9.68
CA PHE A 115 -20.78 11.94 -8.59
C PHE A 115 -21.31 13.32 -8.96
N LYS A 116 -20.47 14.21 -9.50
CA LYS A 116 -20.89 15.55 -9.95
C LYS A 116 -22.01 15.48 -10.99
N LYS A 117 -21.88 14.60 -12.01
CA LYS A 117 -22.94 14.37 -13.01
C LYS A 117 -24.23 13.86 -12.38
N SER A 118 -24.14 13.04 -11.33
CA SER A 118 -25.32 12.57 -10.59
C SER A 118 -26.01 13.70 -9.82
N VAL A 119 -25.23 14.59 -9.18
CA VAL A 119 -25.76 15.77 -8.50
C VAL A 119 -26.46 16.72 -9.47
N GLU A 120 -25.89 16.95 -10.66
CA GLU A 120 -26.52 17.75 -11.72
C GLU A 120 -27.85 17.14 -12.18
N LYS A 121 -27.93 15.81 -12.33
CA LYS A 121 -29.18 15.11 -12.65
C LYS A 121 -30.22 15.24 -11.55
N LEU A 122 -29.82 15.12 -10.28
CA LEU A 122 -30.68 15.32 -9.12
C LEU A 122 -31.25 16.73 -9.09
N HIS A 123 -30.42 17.74 -9.36
CA HIS A 123 -30.87 19.12 -9.45
C HIS A 123 -31.92 19.33 -10.54
N ASN A 124 -31.72 18.76 -11.74
CA ASN A 124 -32.70 18.81 -12.82
C ASN A 124 -34.04 18.15 -12.43
N VAL A 125 -33.98 17.03 -11.70
CA VAL A 125 -35.19 16.35 -11.19
C VAL A 125 -35.91 17.24 -10.17
N ALA A 126 -35.18 17.89 -9.27
CA ALA A 126 -35.75 18.82 -8.29
C ALA A 126 -36.43 20.02 -8.97
N GLU A 127 -35.80 20.63 -9.97
CA GLU A 127 -36.40 21.72 -10.76
C GLU A 127 -37.69 21.27 -11.45
N LYS A 128 -37.71 20.07 -12.05
CA LYS A 128 -38.92 19.53 -12.68
C LYS A 128 -40.04 19.26 -11.69
N ILE A 129 -39.72 18.80 -10.47
CA ILE A 129 -40.72 18.62 -9.42
C ILE A 129 -41.36 19.97 -9.07
N GLU A 130 -40.56 21.03 -8.94
CA GLU A 130 -41.06 22.37 -8.63
C GLU A 130 -41.90 22.94 -9.78
N GLU A 131 -41.47 22.80 -11.03
CA GLU A 131 -42.23 23.20 -12.22
C GLU A 131 -43.60 22.50 -12.27
N LYS A 132 -43.61 21.17 -12.08
CA LYS A 132 -44.84 20.36 -12.05
C LYS A 132 -45.73 20.76 -10.88
N HIS A 133 -45.15 21.08 -9.72
CA HIS A 133 -45.90 21.58 -8.58
C HIS A 133 -46.57 22.93 -8.87
N GLY A 134 -45.85 23.88 -9.48
CA GLY A 134 -46.43 25.13 -9.95
C GLY A 134 -47.60 24.91 -10.90
N ARG A 135 -47.46 23.98 -11.85
CA ARG A 135 -48.54 23.63 -12.79
C ARG A 135 -49.76 23.02 -12.11
N ILE A 136 -49.57 22.18 -11.09
CA ILE A 136 -50.64 21.62 -10.27
C ILE A 136 -51.44 22.76 -9.61
N VAL A 137 -50.74 23.71 -8.98
CA VAL A 137 -51.38 24.86 -8.31
C VAL A 137 -52.19 25.73 -9.29
N GLU A 138 -51.68 25.95 -10.50
CA GLU A 138 -52.42 26.67 -11.55
C GLU A 138 -53.72 25.97 -11.94
N LEU A 139 -53.67 24.64 -12.14
CA LEU A 139 -54.83 23.83 -12.52
C LEU A 139 -55.85 23.73 -11.38
N GLU A 140 -55.40 23.58 -10.14
CA GLU A 140 -56.28 23.61 -8.96
C GLU A 140 -57.04 24.94 -8.86
N ASN A 141 -56.35 26.07 -9.08
CA ASN A 141 -56.99 27.39 -9.11
C ASN A 141 -57.98 27.54 -10.29
N LEU A 142 -57.65 27.00 -11.47
CA LEU A 142 -58.57 26.97 -12.60
C LEU A 142 -59.83 26.16 -12.28
N MET A 143 -59.67 24.97 -11.70
CA MET A 143 -60.79 24.11 -11.30
C MET A 143 -61.69 24.79 -10.29
N LYS A 144 -61.11 25.46 -9.29
CA LYS A 144 -61.88 26.23 -8.31
C LYS A 144 -62.75 27.29 -8.98
N ARG A 145 -62.20 28.05 -9.94
CA ARG A 145 -62.96 29.06 -10.70
C ARG A 145 -64.08 28.44 -11.55
N MET A 146 -63.81 27.31 -12.21
CA MET A 146 -64.84 26.60 -12.97
C MET A 146 -65.96 26.07 -12.07
N GLU A 147 -65.63 25.64 -10.84
CA GLU A 147 -66.62 25.19 -9.86
C GLU A 147 -67.50 26.35 -9.37
N GLU A 148 -66.90 27.51 -9.09
CA GLU A 148 -67.63 28.76 -8.77
C GLU A 148 -68.56 29.19 -9.92
N GLU A 149 -68.07 29.16 -11.17
CA GLU A 149 -68.87 29.48 -12.36
C GLU A 149 -70.05 28.51 -12.54
N LYS A 150 -69.80 27.20 -12.36
CA LYS A 150 -70.85 26.17 -12.42
C LYS A 150 -71.94 26.42 -11.37
N LEU A 151 -71.57 26.78 -10.14
CA LEU A 151 -72.54 27.10 -9.08
C LEU A 151 -73.41 28.31 -9.47
N GLY A 152 -72.81 29.36 -10.04
CA GLY A 152 -73.55 30.52 -10.54
C GLY A 152 -74.50 30.19 -11.70
N LEU A 153 -74.09 29.31 -12.63
CA LEU A 153 -74.96 28.84 -13.71
C LEU A 153 -76.13 27.98 -13.20
N LEU A 154 -75.90 27.14 -12.19
CA LEU A 154 -76.97 26.35 -11.55
C LEU A 154 -77.98 27.25 -10.83
N GLU A 155 -77.53 28.30 -10.15
CA GLU A 155 -78.41 29.30 -9.54
C GLU A 155 -79.24 30.04 -10.61
N LYS A 156 -78.61 30.45 -11.71
CA LYS A 156 -79.31 31.05 -12.85
C LYS A 156 -80.35 30.12 -13.47
N GLN A 157 -79.99 28.84 -13.66
CA GLN A 157 -80.92 27.81 -14.14
C GLN A 157 -82.16 27.73 -13.24
N TRP A 158 -81.96 27.64 -11.93
CA TRP A 158 -83.06 27.57 -10.96
C TRP A 158 -83.98 28.81 -11.02
N LEU A 159 -83.41 30.01 -11.15
CA LEU A 159 -84.18 31.25 -11.33
C LEU A 159 -85.04 31.23 -12.61
N LEU A 160 -84.47 30.76 -13.73
CA LEU A 160 -85.18 30.64 -15.01
C LEU A 160 -86.32 29.62 -14.93
N GLU A 161 -86.12 28.47 -14.28
CA GLU A 161 -87.15 27.44 -14.07
C GLU A 161 -88.33 27.96 -13.23
N ASN A 162 -88.04 28.72 -12.18
CA ASN A 162 -89.07 29.38 -11.36
C ASN A 162 -89.84 30.44 -12.16
N GLU A 163 -89.13 31.21 -13.00
CA GLU A 163 -89.74 32.23 -13.84
C GLU A 163 -90.68 31.63 -14.89
N ILE A 164 -90.27 30.52 -15.51
CA ILE A 164 -91.12 29.73 -16.41
C ILE A 164 -92.37 29.27 -15.65
N SER A 165 -92.20 28.66 -14.46
CA SER A 165 -93.32 28.19 -13.63
C SER A 165 -94.30 29.30 -13.28
N ARG A 166 -93.80 30.50 -12.96
CA ARG A 166 -94.61 31.69 -12.67
C ARG A 166 -95.37 32.21 -13.89
N ARG A 167 -94.74 32.25 -15.07
CA ARG A 167 -95.38 32.69 -16.33
C ARG A 167 -96.42 31.68 -16.83
N MET A 168 -96.23 30.39 -16.57
CA MET A 168 -97.20 29.34 -16.90
C MET A 168 -98.51 29.46 -16.10
N LEU A 169 -98.48 30.02 -14.88
CA LEU A 169 -99.66 30.28 -14.05
C LEU A 169 -100.48 31.51 -14.51
N ASN A 170 -99.91 32.39 -15.35
CA ASN A 170 -100.56 33.60 -15.89
C ASN A 170 -100.34 33.71 -17.41
N PRO A 171 -101.14 33.02 -18.24
CA PRO A 171 -100.88 32.88 -19.68
C PRO A 171 -101.19 34.16 -20.47
N GLY A 172 -100.25 35.10 -20.49
CA GLY A 172 -100.22 36.21 -21.45
C GLY A 172 -99.52 35.79 -22.76
N LYS A 173 -100.04 36.24 -23.91
CA LYS A 173 -99.51 35.94 -25.26
C LYS A 173 -97.98 36.10 -25.33
N ASN A 174 -97.28 34.99 -25.58
CA ASN A 174 -95.85 34.89 -25.92
C ASN A 174 -94.81 35.04 -24.78
N GLY A 175 -95.21 34.99 -23.51
CA GLY A 175 -94.31 35.33 -22.41
C GLY A 175 -93.10 34.40 -22.15
N CYS A 176 -93.12 33.12 -22.54
CA CYS A 176 -92.16 32.14 -22.02
C CYS A 176 -91.02 31.75 -22.97
N VAL A 177 -91.15 31.99 -24.27
CA VAL A 177 -90.23 31.46 -25.30
C VAL A 177 -88.79 31.95 -25.07
N ASN A 178 -88.60 33.25 -24.81
CA ASN A 178 -87.26 33.80 -24.58
C ASN A 178 -86.57 33.23 -23.33
N VAL A 179 -87.33 33.07 -22.22
CA VAL A 179 -86.82 32.48 -20.96
C VAL A 179 -86.44 31.02 -21.17
N GLN A 180 -87.18 30.30 -22.02
CA GLN A 180 -86.89 28.91 -22.35
C GLN A 180 -85.65 28.75 -23.22
N ILE A 181 -85.42 29.67 -24.17
CA ILE A 181 -84.16 29.73 -24.94
C ILE A 181 -82.98 29.99 -23.98
N GLU A 182 -83.10 30.97 -23.07
CA GLU A 182 -82.07 31.25 -22.07
C GLU A 182 -81.79 30.05 -21.15
N LEU A 183 -82.83 29.29 -20.76
CA LEU A 183 -82.68 28.06 -19.99
C LEU A 183 -81.89 27.00 -20.77
N CYS A 184 -82.23 26.75 -22.04
CA CYS A 184 -81.50 25.81 -22.89
C CYS A 184 -80.03 26.22 -23.04
N THR A 185 -79.75 27.50 -23.30
CA THR A 185 -78.36 27.99 -23.40
C THR A 185 -77.60 27.85 -22.08
N THR A 186 -78.23 28.11 -20.94
CA THR A 186 -77.60 27.96 -19.61
C THR A 186 -77.32 26.48 -19.31
N GLN A 187 -78.24 25.58 -19.68
CA GLN A 187 -78.04 24.13 -19.56
C GLN A 187 -76.87 23.65 -20.43
N GLU A 188 -76.76 24.12 -21.66
CA GLU A 188 -75.63 23.82 -22.56
C GLU A 188 -74.29 24.32 -21.98
N GLN A 189 -74.27 25.52 -21.41
CA GLN A 189 -73.09 26.07 -20.72
C GLN A 189 -72.66 25.19 -19.53
N ILE A 190 -73.61 24.75 -18.70
CA ILE A 190 -73.33 23.84 -17.58
C ILE A 190 -72.73 22.53 -18.08
N THR A 191 -73.33 21.92 -19.11
CA THR A 191 -72.84 20.67 -19.68
C THR A 191 -71.46 20.84 -20.32
N HIS A 192 -71.20 21.94 -21.01
CA HIS A 192 -69.87 22.23 -21.57
C HIS A 192 -68.82 22.40 -20.47
N LEU A 193 -69.13 23.18 -19.43
CA LEU A 193 -68.23 23.42 -18.31
C LEU A 193 -67.93 22.13 -17.54
N GLN A 194 -68.92 21.26 -17.35
CA GLN A 194 -68.72 19.93 -16.75
C GLN A 194 -67.72 19.07 -17.55
N HIS A 195 -67.82 19.04 -18.89
CA HIS A 195 -66.86 18.31 -19.72
C HIS A 195 -65.45 18.89 -19.61
N LEU A 196 -65.31 20.23 -19.61
CA LEU A 196 -64.02 20.89 -19.41
C LEU A 196 -63.42 20.55 -18.04
N MET A 197 -64.23 20.61 -16.97
CA MET A 197 -63.80 20.23 -15.62
C MET A 197 -63.30 18.78 -15.56
N MET A 198 -63.99 17.83 -16.20
CA MET A 198 -63.56 16.43 -16.26
C MET A 198 -62.20 16.27 -16.95
N ALA A 199 -61.98 16.95 -18.07
CA ALA A 199 -60.71 16.91 -18.78
C ALA A 199 -59.57 17.54 -17.94
N GLN A 200 -59.84 18.65 -17.25
CA GLN A 200 -58.86 19.27 -16.36
C GLN A 200 -58.54 18.39 -15.14
N HIS A 201 -59.54 17.71 -14.56
CA HIS A 201 -59.33 16.74 -13.49
C HIS A 201 -58.44 15.56 -13.92
N GLN A 202 -58.64 15.03 -15.13
CA GLN A 202 -57.77 13.99 -15.67
C GLN A 202 -56.33 14.49 -15.82
N SER A 203 -56.12 15.68 -16.38
CA SER A 203 -54.78 16.27 -16.52
C SER A 203 -54.13 16.57 -15.17
N LEU A 204 -54.90 16.98 -14.16
CA LEU A 204 -54.39 17.21 -12.81
C LEU A 204 -53.94 15.88 -12.19
N GLY A 205 -54.75 14.82 -12.35
CA GLY A 205 -54.42 13.48 -11.87
C GLY A 205 -53.12 12.94 -12.45
N THR A 206 -52.89 13.10 -13.76
CA THR A 206 -51.64 12.65 -14.40
C THR A 206 -50.43 13.42 -13.88
N LEU A 207 -50.53 14.74 -13.71
CA LEU A 207 -49.44 15.55 -13.17
C LEU A 207 -49.12 15.23 -11.70
N ILE A 208 -50.14 14.97 -10.87
CA ILE A 208 -49.96 14.54 -9.49
C ILE A 208 -49.23 13.19 -9.46
N GLN A 209 -49.63 12.25 -10.32
CA GLN A 209 -48.97 10.95 -10.41
C GLN A 209 -47.50 11.10 -10.83
N GLU A 210 -47.21 11.86 -11.88
CA GLU A 210 -45.83 12.12 -12.34
C GLU A 210 -44.97 12.75 -11.24
N ARG A 211 -45.52 13.72 -10.49
CA ARG A 211 -44.83 14.34 -9.34
C ARG A 211 -44.50 13.32 -8.25
N GLU A 212 -45.46 12.46 -7.90
CA GLU A 212 -45.26 11.45 -6.85
C GLU A 212 -44.25 10.38 -7.29
N GLU A 213 -44.28 9.96 -8.56
CA GLU A 213 -43.27 9.05 -9.12
C GLU A 213 -41.85 9.63 -9.03
N LEU A 214 -41.67 10.91 -9.39
CA LEU A 214 -40.38 11.58 -9.26
C LEU A 214 -39.92 11.71 -7.80
N LYS A 215 -40.85 12.00 -6.89
CA LYS A 215 -40.58 12.08 -5.45
C LYS A 215 -40.17 10.72 -4.87
N ASN A 216 -40.83 9.63 -5.27
CA ASN A 216 -40.44 8.28 -4.85
C ASN A 216 -39.04 7.91 -5.34
N ARG A 217 -38.72 8.25 -6.60
CA ARG A 217 -37.36 8.05 -7.14
C ARG A 217 -36.30 8.85 -6.39
N LEU A 218 -36.62 10.08 -5.96
CA LEU A 218 -35.72 10.89 -5.14
C LEU A 218 -35.49 10.22 -3.78
N GLN A 219 -36.55 9.73 -3.14
CA GLN A 219 -36.47 9.01 -1.88
C GLN A 219 -35.62 7.73 -1.99
N GLU A 220 -35.76 6.95 -3.06
CA GLU A 220 -34.89 5.78 -3.32
C GLU A 220 -33.41 6.17 -3.43
N GLN A 221 -33.11 7.33 -4.02
CA GLN A 221 -31.74 7.85 -4.09
C GLN A 221 -31.24 8.29 -2.72
N ASP A 222 -32.07 8.91 -1.89
CA ASP A 222 -31.74 9.27 -0.50
C ASP A 222 -31.43 8.02 0.35
N ASP A 223 -32.24 6.95 0.23
CA ASP A 223 -31.99 5.67 0.90
C ASP A 223 -30.67 5.04 0.44
N THR A 224 -30.36 5.16 -0.85
CA THR A 224 -29.08 4.69 -1.40
C THR A 224 -27.90 5.49 -0.84
N ILE A 225 -28.04 6.82 -0.71
CA ILE A 225 -27.03 7.69 -0.10
C ILE A 225 -26.79 7.29 1.35
N GLU A 226 -27.84 7.03 2.13
CA GLU A 226 -27.73 6.61 3.53
C GLU A 226 -26.97 5.28 3.66
N ASN A 227 -27.32 4.27 2.86
CA ASN A 227 -26.61 2.98 2.82
C ASN A 227 -25.11 3.13 2.46
N LEU A 228 -24.79 4.01 1.51
CA LEU A 228 -23.39 4.27 1.13
C LEU A 228 -22.62 4.99 2.25
N ARG A 229 -23.26 5.93 2.97
CA ARG A 229 -22.67 6.59 4.14
C ARG A 229 -22.33 5.60 5.23
N GLU A 230 -23.22 4.66 5.54
CA GLU A 230 -22.94 3.60 6.52
C GLU A 230 -21.74 2.74 6.11
N LYS A 231 -21.65 2.36 4.83
CA LYS A 231 -20.52 1.60 4.29
C LYS A 231 -19.21 2.37 4.37
N ILE A 232 -19.22 3.67 4.08
CA ILE A 232 -18.06 4.55 4.24
C ILE A 232 -17.61 4.57 5.71
N ASN A 233 -18.54 4.79 6.64
CA ASN A 233 -18.24 4.81 8.08
C ASN A 233 -17.60 3.49 8.56
N LEU A 234 -18.10 2.34 8.09
CA LEU A 234 -17.51 1.04 8.40
C LEU A 234 -16.08 0.91 7.86
N LEU A 235 -15.88 1.27 6.59
CA LEU A 235 -14.56 1.20 5.95
C LEU A 235 -13.56 2.17 6.57
N GLU A 236 -13.98 3.38 6.96
CA GLU A 236 -13.15 4.35 7.67
C GLU A 236 -12.70 3.82 9.04
N SER A 237 -13.60 3.18 9.78
CA SER A 237 -13.27 2.53 11.05
C SER A 237 -12.25 1.40 10.87
N GLN A 238 -12.44 0.54 9.86
CA GLN A 238 -11.50 -0.53 9.51
C GLN A 238 -10.14 0.02 9.08
N ASN A 239 -10.11 1.08 8.26
CA ASN A 239 -8.87 1.74 7.85
C ASN A 239 -8.14 2.35 9.05
N LYS A 240 -8.86 2.96 9.99
CA LYS A 240 -8.28 3.50 11.22
C LYS A 240 -7.65 2.39 12.07
N GLU A 241 -8.31 1.24 12.18
CA GLU A 241 -7.77 0.07 12.90
C GLU A 241 -6.51 -0.48 12.21
N LEU A 242 -6.55 -0.67 10.88
CA LEU A 242 -5.43 -1.16 10.09
C LEU A 242 -4.23 -0.21 10.19
N LYS A 243 -4.46 1.10 10.06
CA LYS A 243 -3.42 2.12 10.24
C LYS A 243 -2.77 2.00 11.63
N GLY A 244 -3.58 1.86 12.69
CA GLY A 244 -3.07 1.63 14.04
C GLY A 244 -2.27 0.33 14.18
N LYS A 245 -2.65 -0.76 13.49
CA LYS A 245 -1.86 -2.01 13.44
C LYS A 245 -0.53 -1.82 12.72
N VAL A 246 -0.52 -1.12 11.58
CA VAL A 246 0.69 -0.81 10.80
C VAL A 246 1.66 0.03 11.63
N GLU A 247 1.18 1.08 12.31
CA GLU A 247 2.00 1.92 13.19
C GLU A 247 2.63 1.10 14.32
N LYS A 248 1.87 0.18 14.94
CA LYS A 248 2.41 -0.74 15.98
C LYS A 248 3.50 -1.66 15.43
N VAL A 249 3.35 -2.18 14.21
CA VAL A 249 4.37 -3.04 13.58
C VAL A 249 5.62 -2.23 13.21
N GLY A 250 5.45 -1.04 12.61
CA GLY A 250 6.55 -0.12 12.29
C GLY A 250 7.36 0.28 13.53
N ASN A 251 6.67 0.57 14.65
CA ASN A 251 7.32 0.90 15.91
C ASN A 251 8.08 -0.30 16.53
N LYS A 252 7.63 -1.53 16.30
CA LYS A 252 8.34 -2.74 16.75
C LYS A 252 9.60 -2.99 15.92
N THR A 253 9.55 -2.87 14.60
CA THR A 253 10.72 -3.03 13.74
C THR A 253 11.79 -1.97 14.00
N GLN A 254 11.40 -0.71 14.28
CA GLN A 254 12.33 0.37 14.63
C GLN A 254 13.04 0.18 15.99
N LYS A 255 12.45 -0.61 16.91
CA LYS A 255 13.11 -1.01 18.17
C LYS A 255 14.11 -2.14 17.99
N ILE A 256 13.87 -3.05 17.04
CA ILE A 256 14.73 -4.22 16.77
C ILE A 256 15.95 -3.82 15.90
N SER A 257 15.82 -2.79 15.07
CA SER A 257 16.92 -2.28 14.21
C SER A 257 17.88 -1.30 14.90
N LYS A 258 17.79 -1.12 16.22
CA LYS A 258 18.95 -0.66 17.00
C LYS A 258 19.95 -1.80 17.09
N GLY A 259 20.62 -2.07 15.96
CA GLY A 259 21.77 -2.94 15.91
C GLY A 259 22.73 -2.49 17.01
N THR A 260 23.17 -3.44 17.81
CA THR A 260 24.25 -3.28 18.78
C THR A 260 25.36 -2.51 18.07
N SER A 261 25.55 -1.24 18.43
CA SER A 261 26.71 -0.46 18.01
C SER A 261 27.90 -1.13 18.68
N VAL A 262 28.43 -2.17 18.04
CA VAL A 262 29.72 -2.73 18.38
C VAL A 262 30.70 -1.63 18.00
N LYS A 263 31.19 -0.93 19.02
CA LYS A 263 32.27 0.05 18.86
C LYS A 263 33.36 -0.62 18.02
N GLU A 264 33.82 0.06 16.99
CA GLU A 264 34.86 -0.40 16.06
C GLU A 264 36.12 -0.90 16.81
N SER A 265 36.35 -0.37 18.03
CA SER A 265 37.37 -0.82 18.98
C SER A 265 37.26 -2.30 19.43
N MET A 266 36.08 -2.92 19.37
CA MET A 266 35.87 -4.33 19.75
C MET A 266 36.16 -5.31 18.61
N LEU A 267 36.05 -4.86 17.35
CA LEU A 267 36.44 -5.68 16.20
C LEU A 267 37.96 -5.88 16.16
N ASP A 268 38.73 -4.87 16.58
CA ASP A 268 40.20 -4.97 16.64
C ASP A 268 40.69 -5.85 17.80
N THR A 269 40.00 -5.89 18.94
CA THR A 269 40.42 -6.70 20.09
C THR A 269 40.07 -8.18 19.97
N MET A 270 39.05 -8.52 19.18
CA MET A 270 38.61 -9.90 18.92
C MET A 270 38.97 -10.40 17.51
N SER A 271 39.64 -9.58 16.70
CA SER A 271 40.13 -9.99 15.38
C SER A 271 41.08 -11.19 15.54
N PRO A 272 40.90 -12.28 14.76
CA PRO A 272 41.82 -13.42 14.74
C PRO A 272 43.29 -13.00 14.54
N TYR A 273 43.52 -11.88 13.84
CA TYR A 273 44.85 -11.31 13.64
C TYR A 273 45.45 -10.68 14.90
N PHE A 274 44.64 -10.08 15.79
CA PHE A 274 45.10 -9.54 17.07
C PHE A 274 45.49 -10.65 18.05
N MET A 275 44.71 -11.74 18.09
CA MET A 275 45.03 -12.91 18.91
C MET A 275 46.35 -13.57 18.47
N LEU A 276 46.58 -13.70 17.16
CA LEU A 276 47.83 -14.23 16.61
C LEU A 276 49.04 -13.32 16.88
N ARG A 277 48.85 -11.99 16.86
CA ARG A 277 49.92 -11.04 17.19
C ARG A 277 50.30 -11.11 18.67
N ASN A 278 49.34 -11.33 19.56
CA ASN A 278 49.58 -11.48 20.99
C ASN A 278 50.26 -12.81 21.33
N THR A 279 49.95 -13.90 20.62
CA THR A 279 50.66 -15.16 20.82
C THR A 279 52.12 -15.03 20.35
N GLN A 280 52.39 -14.44 19.18
CA GLN A 280 53.75 -14.15 18.72
C GLN A 280 54.54 -13.26 19.68
N ASN A 281 53.92 -12.21 20.25
CA ASN A 281 54.56 -11.34 21.23
C ASN A 281 54.86 -12.04 22.57
N LYS A 282 54.06 -13.04 22.96
CA LYS A 282 54.35 -13.87 24.15
C LYS A 282 55.56 -14.79 23.94
N PHE A 283 55.71 -15.35 22.74
CA PHE A 283 56.89 -16.17 22.41
C PHE A 283 58.19 -15.34 22.37
N LEU A 284 58.13 -14.08 21.90
CA LEU A 284 59.29 -13.17 21.90
C LEU A 284 59.67 -12.64 23.30
N LYS A 285 58.73 -12.56 24.25
CA LYS A 285 59.01 -12.16 25.64
C LYS A 285 59.51 -13.29 26.55
N GLY A 286 59.40 -14.54 26.10
CA GLY A 286 59.94 -15.71 26.81
C GLY A 286 61.44 -15.90 26.66
N THR A 287 62.07 -15.22 25.69
CA THR A 287 63.51 -15.38 25.36
C THR A 287 64.42 -14.33 26.00
N GLU A 288 63.90 -13.40 26.81
CA GLU A 288 64.68 -12.36 27.52
C GLU A 288 64.74 -12.56 29.04
N LYS A 289 64.41 -13.75 29.55
CA LYS A 289 64.62 -14.11 30.96
C LYS A 289 65.41 -15.41 31.07
N THR A 290 66.71 -15.30 30.86
CA THR A 290 67.74 -16.12 31.51
C THR A 290 68.75 -15.16 32.10
#